data_AF-A0A349DYR8-F1
#
_entry.id   AF-A0A349DYR8-F1
#
_cell.length_a   1.000
_cell.length_b   1.000
_cell.length_c   1.000
_cell.angle_alpha   90.00
_cell.angle_beta   90.00
_cell.angle_gamma   90.00
#
_symmetry.space_group_name_H-M   'P 1'
#
loop_
_entity.id
_entity.type
_entity.pdbx_description
1 polymer ?
#
loop_
_entity_poly.entity_id
_entity_poly.type
_entity_poly.pdbx_seq_one_letter_code
_entity_poly.pdbx_strand_id
1 'polypeptide(L)'
;MSQNALSTEECPHCHEEALVLDQKCTNCGFPIEGSKEAQQVFLDKTEAIQKRVTETQTYVKWAVGLLYFIGMLYIFIFLRLNLTLKVKISGTLLGVPYVALGLIASRFKPHLIFLVALGFYLFTEFVLTSWISLPITLFNQVWAKVIVVSMLVIGSIAAYYSENLKKKLPKY
;
A
#
# COMPACT_ATOMS: atom_id res chain seq x y z
N MET A 1 33.05 -22.60 -35.01
CA MET A 1 32.48 -21.76 -33.93
C MET A 1 31.09 -21.37 -34.38
N SER A 2 30.06 -22.11 -33.96
CA SER A 2 28.68 -21.89 -34.42
C SER A 2 28.10 -20.66 -33.73
N GLN A 3 27.76 -19.65 -34.52
CA GLN A 3 27.00 -18.49 -34.06
C GLN A 3 25.58 -18.97 -33.77
N ASN A 4 25.25 -19.21 -32.51
CA ASN A 4 23.85 -19.32 -32.08
C ASN A 4 23.27 -17.90 -32.14
N ALA A 5 22.85 -17.49 -33.34
CA ALA A 5 22.03 -16.32 -33.51
C ALA A 5 20.74 -16.55 -32.71
N LEU A 6 20.56 -15.83 -31.61
CA LEU A 6 19.30 -15.87 -30.87
C LEU A 6 18.18 -15.46 -31.80
N SER A 7 17.19 -16.34 -31.98
CA SER A 7 15.97 -16.04 -32.71
C SER A 7 15.23 -14.93 -31.94
N THR A 8 14.91 -13.87 -32.68
CA THR A 8 14.01 -12.83 -32.19
C THR A 8 12.63 -13.19 -32.72
N GLU A 9 11.69 -13.47 -31.82
CA GLU A 9 10.32 -13.83 -32.17
C GLU A 9 9.35 -12.89 -31.46
N GLU A 10 8.23 -12.59 -32.12
CA GLU A 10 7.15 -11.85 -31.50
C GLU A 10 6.48 -12.75 -30.45
N CYS A 11 6.53 -12.33 -29.18
CA CYS A 11 5.97 -13.15 -28.12
C CYS A 11 4.43 -13.10 -28.17
N PRO A 12 3.71 -14.24 -28.20
CA PRO A 12 2.24 -14.27 -28.31
C PRO A 12 1.52 -13.76 -27.06
N HIS A 13 2.22 -13.74 -25.93
CA HIS A 13 1.79 -13.02 -24.74
C HIS A 13 2.18 -11.55 -24.96
N CYS A 14 3.49 -11.30 -25.02
CA CYS A 14 4.23 -10.05 -25.27
C CYS A 14 3.59 -8.98 -26.16
N HIS A 15 3.25 -9.45 -27.36
CA HIS A 15 3.22 -8.66 -28.59
C HIS A 15 4.47 -7.78 -28.78
N GLU A 16 5.59 -8.17 -28.18
CA GLU A 16 6.88 -7.51 -28.27
C GLU A 16 7.86 -8.47 -28.93
N GLU A 17 8.75 -7.91 -29.77
CA GLU A 17 9.90 -8.62 -30.30
C GLU A 17 10.88 -8.88 -29.16
N ALA A 18 11.03 -10.14 -28.79
CA ALA A 18 11.92 -10.56 -27.71
C ALA A 18 12.90 -11.62 -28.20
N LEU A 19 14.10 -11.60 -27.64
CA LEU A 19 15.03 -12.70 -27.82
C LEU A 19 14.45 -13.93 -27.10
N VAL A 20 14.48 -15.07 -27.77
CA VAL A 20 14.12 -16.34 -27.17
C VAL A 20 15.37 -16.93 -26.52
N LEU A 21 15.44 -16.89 -25.19
CA LEU A 21 16.55 -17.47 -24.42
C LEU A 21 15.97 -18.57 -23.52
N ASP A 22 16.53 -19.78 -23.61
CA ASP A 22 16.03 -20.97 -22.88
C ASP A 22 14.52 -21.21 -23.07
N GLN A 23 14.03 -21.13 -24.31
CA GLN A 23 12.63 -21.38 -24.68
C GLN A 23 11.62 -20.39 -24.05
N LYS A 24 12.12 -19.26 -23.52
CA LYS A 24 11.32 -18.23 -22.86
C LYS A 24 11.56 -16.87 -23.49
N CYS A 25 10.53 -16.04 -23.45
CA CYS A 25 10.61 -14.63 -23.79
C CYS A 25 11.50 -13.91 -22.77
N THR A 26 12.52 -13.17 -23.22
CA THR A 26 13.38 -12.38 -22.33
C THR A 26 12.66 -11.20 -21.67
N ASN A 27 11.60 -10.68 -22.28
CA ASN A 27 10.86 -9.52 -21.73
C ASN A 27 9.85 -9.96 -20.67
N CYS A 28 8.96 -10.88 -21.01
CA CYS A 28 7.88 -11.30 -20.10
C CYS A 28 8.09 -12.68 -19.44
N GLY A 29 9.12 -13.45 -19.80
CA GLY A 29 9.36 -14.79 -19.22
C GLY A 29 8.38 -15.88 -19.69
N PHE A 30 7.48 -15.56 -20.62
CA PHE A 30 6.52 -16.51 -21.19
C PHE A 30 7.25 -17.64 -21.94
N PRO A 31 6.90 -18.92 -21.72
CA PRO A 31 7.56 -20.04 -22.41
C PRO A 31 7.06 -20.18 -23.86
N ILE A 32 7.75 -19.55 -24.81
CA ILE A 32 7.40 -19.51 -26.23
C ILE A 32 7.45 -20.93 -26.84
N GLU A 33 8.53 -21.66 -26.60
CA GLU A 33 8.72 -23.03 -27.10
C GLU A 33 8.38 -24.11 -26.05
N GLY A 34 7.77 -23.73 -24.91
CA GLY A 34 7.36 -24.68 -23.88
C GLY A 34 6.13 -25.51 -24.27
N SER A 35 5.86 -26.57 -23.51
CA SER A 35 4.62 -27.35 -23.67
C SER A 35 3.38 -26.47 -23.41
N LYS A 36 2.23 -26.85 -23.98
CA LYS A 36 0.94 -26.18 -23.70
C LYS A 36 0.65 -26.11 -22.19
N GLU A 37 1.06 -27.12 -21.45
CA GLU A 37 0.98 -27.19 -19.98
C GLU A 37 1.86 -26.12 -19.33
N ALA A 38 3.11 -25.93 -19.79
CA ALA A 38 4.01 -24.90 -19.28
C ALA A 38 3.49 -23.48 -19.55
N GLN A 39 2.86 -23.27 -20.71
CA GLN A 39 2.21 -22.00 -21.07
C GLN A 39 1.00 -21.73 -20.19
N GLN A 40 0.13 -22.71 -19.96
CA GLN A 40 -1.01 -22.60 -19.04
C GLN A 40 -0.57 -22.31 -17.61
N VAL A 41 0.43 -23.03 -17.09
CA VAL A 41 0.96 -22.79 -15.73
C VAL A 41 1.50 -21.37 -15.57
N PHE A 42 2.11 -20.80 -16.63
CA PHE A 42 2.57 -19.41 -16.60
C PHE A 42 1.40 -18.42 -16.55
N LEU A 43 0.36 -18.63 -17.37
CA LEU A 43 -0.86 -17.82 -17.38
C LEU A 43 -1.57 -17.87 -16.02
N ASP A 44 -1.79 -19.07 -15.48
CA ASP A 44 -2.44 -19.28 -14.17
C ASP A 44 -1.67 -18.60 -13.04
N LYS A 45 -0.33 -18.69 -13.06
CA LYS A 45 0.52 -17.99 -12.09
C LYS A 45 0.39 -16.47 -12.22
N THR A 46 0.36 -15.97 -13.45
CA THR A 46 0.29 -14.52 -13.72
C THR A 46 -1.06 -13.97 -13.28
N GLU A 47 -2.16 -14.67 -13.60
CA GLU A 47 -3.51 -14.34 -13.15
C GLU A 47 -3.63 -14.41 -11.62
N ALA A 48 -3.09 -15.46 -10.98
CA ALA A 48 -3.10 -15.57 -9.53
C ALA A 48 -2.32 -14.43 -8.84
N ILE A 49 -1.19 -14.02 -9.40
CA ILE A 49 -0.42 -12.88 -8.90
C ILE A 49 -1.19 -11.58 -9.11
N GLN A 50 -1.79 -11.38 -10.28
CA GLN A 50 -2.58 -10.19 -10.60
C GLN A 50 -3.80 -10.07 -9.68
N LYS A 51 -4.51 -11.17 -9.44
CA LYS A 51 -5.62 -11.23 -8.47
C LYS A 51 -5.16 -10.84 -7.07
N ARG A 52 -4.04 -11.40 -6.58
CA ARG A 52 -3.47 -11.01 -5.28
C ARG A 52 -3.08 -9.54 -5.24
N VAL A 53 -2.53 -8.98 -6.31
CA VAL A 53 -2.21 -7.54 -6.38
C VAL A 53 -3.48 -6.69 -6.26
N THR A 54 -4.56 -7.04 -6.94
CA THR A 54 -5.85 -6.30 -6.88
C THR A 54 -6.51 -6.40 -5.50
N GLU A 55 -6.50 -7.58 -4.89
CA GLU A 55 -6.96 -7.77 -3.50
C GLU A 55 -6.15 -6.88 -2.54
N THR A 56 -4.82 -6.89 -2.70
CA THR A 56 -3.91 -6.10 -1.87
C THR A 56 -4.11 -4.59 -2.05
N GLN A 57 -4.38 -4.13 -3.28
CA GLN A 57 -4.74 -2.73 -3.54
C GLN A 57 -6.05 -2.31 -2.88
N THR A 58 -6.99 -3.23 -2.72
CA THR A 58 -8.25 -2.95 -2.02
C THR A 58 -7.98 -2.64 -0.55
N TYR A 59 -7.15 -3.42 0.13
CA TYR A 59 -6.73 -3.13 1.52
C TYR A 59 -6.01 -1.79 1.66
N VAL A 60 -5.16 -1.43 0.70
CA VAL A 60 -4.51 -0.11 0.66
C VAL A 60 -5.55 1.01 0.56
N LYS A 61 -6.54 0.90 -0.34
CA LYS A 61 -7.62 1.90 -0.46
C LYS A 61 -8.42 2.04 0.83
N TRP A 62 -8.75 0.93 1.49
CA TRP A 62 -9.42 0.95 2.79
C TRP A 62 -8.59 1.67 3.84
N ALA A 63 -7.30 1.37 3.96
CA ALA A 63 -6.41 2.00 4.92
C ALA A 63 -6.20 3.51 4.64
N VAL A 64 -6.16 3.93 3.37
CA VAL A 64 -6.17 5.36 2.98
C VAL A 64 -7.47 6.05 3.41
N GLY A 65 -8.62 5.42 3.15
CA GLY A 65 -9.91 5.94 3.57
C GLY A 65 -9.98 6.11 5.10
N LEU A 66 -9.36 5.19 5.83
CA LEU A 66 -9.30 5.22 7.29
C LEU A 66 -8.42 6.36 7.82
N LEU A 67 -7.27 6.62 7.20
CA LEU A 67 -6.43 7.79 7.52
C LEU A 67 -7.19 9.10 7.31
N TYR A 68 -7.94 9.20 6.22
CA TYR A 68 -8.80 10.33 5.94
C TYR A 68 -9.89 10.50 7.01
N PHE A 69 -10.55 9.39 7.37
CA PHE A 69 -11.59 9.37 8.39
C PHE A 69 -11.06 9.82 9.75
N ILE A 70 -9.91 9.28 10.19
CA ILE A 70 -9.27 9.68 11.45
C ILE A 70 -8.88 11.16 11.41
N GLY A 71 -8.24 11.63 10.34
CA GLY A 71 -7.85 13.03 10.20
C GLY A 71 -9.05 13.99 10.28
N MET A 72 -10.15 13.66 9.58
CA MET A 72 -11.38 14.44 9.66
C MET A 72 -12.03 14.38 11.05
N LEU A 73 -12.06 13.21 11.69
CA LEU A 73 -12.60 13.04 13.02
C LEU A 73 -11.84 13.89 14.04
N TYR A 74 -10.50 13.91 13.97
CA TYR A 74 -9.65 14.76 14.79
C TYR A 74 -10.00 16.24 14.61
N ILE A 75 -10.05 16.71 13.36
CA ILE A 75 -10.42 18.11 13.04
C ILE A 75 -11.80 18.42 13.63
N PHE A 76 -12.79 17.55 13.43
CA PHE A 76 -14.16 17.77 13.87
C PHE A 76 -14.30 17.81 15.40
N ILE A 77 -13.63 16.89 16.12
CA ILE A 77 -13.64 16.82 17.58
C ILE A 77 -13.04 18.10 18.17
N PHE A 78 -11.86 18.52 17.71
CA PHE A 78 -11.19 19.72 18.22
C PHE A 78 -11.93 21.01 17.87
N LEU A 79 -12.69 21.03 16.77
CA LEU A 79 -13.52 22.18 16.39
C LEU A 79 -14.80 22.28 17.23
N ARG A 80 -15.39 21.14 17.63
CA ARG A 80 -16.62 21.06 18.44
C ARG A 80 -16.38 21.19 19.95
N LEU A 81 -15.23 20.78 20.47
CA LEU A 81 -14.91 20.90 21.89
C LEU A 81 -14.83 22.38 22.32
N ASN A 82 -15.39 22.74 23.47
CA ASN A 82 -15.32 24.10 24.03
C ASN A 82 -13.96 24.39 24.71
N LEU A 83 -12.88 24.23 23.93
CA LEU A 83 -11.50 24.51 24.36
C LEU A 83 -11.08 25.93 23.98
N THR A 84 -10.03 26.43 24.63
CA THR A 84 -9.37 27.71 24.29
C THR A 84 -8.96 27.73 22.82
N LEU A 85 -9.11 28.87 22.15
CA LEU A 85 -8.84 29.03 20.71
C LEU A 85 -7.45 28.48 20.29
N LYS A 86 -6.42 28.67 21.15
CA LYS A 86 -5.07 28.13 20.95
C LYS A 86 -5.04 26.60 20.87
N VAL A 87 -5.80 25.92 21.74
CA VAL A 87 -5.85 24.45 21.78
C VAL A 87 -6.66 23.90 20.59
N LYS A 88 -7.74 24.59 20.20
CA LYS A 88 -8.52 24.24 18.99
C LYS A 88 -7.66 24.26 17.73
N ILE A 89 -6.88 25.33 17.54
CA ILE A 89 -5.99 25.48 16.39
C ILE A 89 -4.90 24.42 16.42
N SER A 90 -4.28 24.18 17.58
CA SER A 90 -3.23 23.15 17.72
C SER A 90 -3.76 21.73 17.44
N GLY A 91 -4.95 21.38 17.92
CA GLY A 91 -5.55 20.07 17.67
C GLY A 91 -6.00 19.89 16.21
N THR A 92 -6.50 20.94 15.58
CA THR A 92 -6.83 20.94 14.15
C THR A 92 -5.58 20.75 13.30
N LEU A 93 -4.46 21.39 13.68
CA LEU A 93 -3.18 21.27 13.00
C LEU A 93 -2.60 19.86 13.07
N LEU A 94 -2.90 19.10 14.13
CA LEU A 94 -2.51 17.68 14.24
C LEU A 94 -3.28 16.77 13.28
N GLY A 95 -4.50 17.15 12.85
CA GLY A 95 -5.30 16.39 11.89
C GLY A 95 -4.86 16.56 10.43
N VAL A 96 -4.28 17.70 10.08
CA VAL A 96 -3.85 18.04 8.70
C VAL A 96 -2.82 17.05 8.13
N PRO A 97 -1.77 16.64 8.87
CA PRO A 97 -0.81 15.64 8.41
C PRO A 97 -1.44 14.29 8.06
N TYR A 98 -2.49 13.85 8.77
CA TYR A 98 -3.17 12.59 8.45
C TYR A 98 -3.89 12.64 7.10
N VAL A 99 -4.52 13.77 6.81
CA VAL A 99 -5.18 14.00 5.51
C VAL A 99 -4.14 14.07 4.39
N ALA A 100 -3.03 14.79 4.61
CA ALA A 100 -1.93 14.87 3.66
C ALA A 100 -1.29 13.48 3.41
N LEU A 101 -1.07 12.69 4.46
CA LEU A 101 -0.55 11.33 4.37
C LEU A 101 -1.52 10.40 3.62
N GLY A 102 -2.84 10.54 3.82
CA GLY A 102 -3.85 9.83 3.05
C GLY A 102 -3.78 10.16 1.55
N LEU A 103 -3.66 11.44 1.20
CA LEU A 103 -3.48 11.89 -0.20
C LEU A 103 -2.21 11.32 -0.84
N ILE A 104 -1.09 11.38 -0.12
CA ILE A 104 0.19 10.89 -0.62
C ILE A 104 0.17 9.36 -0.72
N ALA A 105 -0.45 8.66 0.24
CA ALA A 105 -0.61 7.20 0.24
C ALA A 105 -1.41 6.69 -0.97
N SER A 106 -2.36 7.49 -1.46
CA SER A 106 -3.14 7.17 -2.65
C SER A 106 -2.33 7.29 -3.95
N ARG A 107 -1.20 8.01 -3.97
CA ARG A 107 -0.43 8.35 -5.17
C ARG A 107 0.96 7.74 -5.21
N PHE A 108 1.59 7.53 -4.06
CA PHE A 108 2.98 7.08 -3.93
C PHE A 108 3.07 5.74 -3.19
N LYS A 109 4.23 5.06 -3.34
CA LYS A 109 4.61 3.78 -2.69
C LYS A 109 3.92 3.58 -1.32
N PRO A 110 2.80 2.84 -1.26
CA PRO A 110 1.92 2.85 -0.10
C PRO A 110 2.58 2.32 1.17
N HIS A 111 3.60 1.47 1.04
CA HIS A 111 4.27 0.83 2.18
C HIS A 111 5.02 1.82 3.07
N LEU A 112 5.81 2.73 2.49
CA LEU A 112 6.55 3.74 3.25
C LEU A 112 5.59 4.69 3.95
N ILE A 113 4.47 5.00 3.31
CA ILE A 113 3.55 6.01 3.80
C ILE A 113 2.72 5.48 4.97
N PHE A 114 2.31 4.21 4.94
CA PHE A 114 1.68 3.60 6.11
C PHE A 114 2.64 3.48 7.30
N LEU A 115 3.92 3.21 7.06
CA LEU A 115 4.93 3.17 8.12
C LEU A 115 5.13 4.56 8.74
N VAL A 116 5.24 5.60 7.90
CA VAL A 116 5.32 7.00 8.36
C VAL A 116 4.04 7.40 9.10
N ALA A 117 2.86 7.02 8.61
CA ALA A 117 1.58 7.31 9.25
C ALA A 117 1.42 6.60 10.59
N LEU A 118 1.91 5.35 10.72
CA LEU A 118 1.96 4.62 11.98
C LEU A 118 2.88 5.32 12.98
N GLY A 119 4.08 5.71 12.56
CA GLY A 119 5.03 6.45 13.40
C GLY A 119 4.46 7.79 13.86
N PHE A 120 3.82 8.54 12.94
CA PHE A 120 3.15 9.78 13.26
C PHE A 120 1.98 9.58 14.23
N TYR A 121 1.21 8.50 14.06
CA TYR A 121 0.13 8.12 14.97
C TYR A 121 0.62 7.91 16.40
N LEU A 122 1.64 7.06 16.56
CA LEU A 122 2.24 6.79 17.87
C LEU A 122 2.84 8.07 18.49
N PHE A 123 3.46 8.92 17.67
CA PHE A 123 4.00 10.20 18.13
C PHE A 123 2.90 11.14 18.64
N THR A 124 1.81 11.32 17.88
CA THR A 124 0.70 12.18 18.32
C THR A 124 0.03 11.64 19.57
N GLU A 125 -0.17 10.33 19.69
CA GLU A 125 -0.69 9.68 20.90
C GLU A 125 0.21 9.97 22.11
N PHE A 126 1.53 9.81 21.95
CA PHE A 126 2.50 10.10 23.00
C PHE A 126 2.46 11.57 23.44
N VAL A 127 2.43 12.51 22.49
CA VAL A 127 2.35 13.95 22.78
C VAL A 127 1.04 14.29 23.49
N LEU A 128 -0.09 13.76 23.01
CA LEU A 128 -1.41 13.97 23.63
C LEU A 128 -1.43 13.43 25.07
N THR A 129 -0.89 12.23 25.33
CA THR A 129 -0.81 11.68 26.69
C THR A 129 0.09 12.47 27.63
N SER A 130 1.17 13.05 27.11
CA SER A 130 2.17 13.73 27.94
C SER A 130 1.80 15.18 28.24
N TRP A 131 1.14 15.87 27.30
CA TRP A 131 0.84 17.31 27.40
C TRP A 131 -0.60 17.60 27.80
N ILE A 132 -1.53 16.72 27.48
CA ILE A 132 -2.94 16.95 27.67
C ILE A 132 -3.47 15.90 28.64
N SER A 133 -3.51 16.25 29.92
CA SER A 133 -4.27 15.54 30.96
C SER A 133 -5.78 15.76 30.79
N LEU A 134 -6.31 15.48 29.59
CA LEU A 134 -7.76 15.42 29.38
C LEU A 134 -8.30 14.21 30.17
N PRO A 135 -9.46 14.35 30.82
CA PRO A 135 -10.06 13.27 31.60
C PRO A 135 -10.26 12.04 30.72
N ILE A 136 -10.00 10.89 31.34
CA ILE A 136 -9.92 9.51 30.84
C ILE A 136 -11.11 9.04 29.96
N THR A 137 -12.13 9.88 29.76
CA THR A 137 -13.36 9.57 29.01
C THR A 137 -13.17 9.50 27.49
N LEU A 138 -12.20 10.21 26.90
CA LEU A 138 -11.78 9.99 25.50
C LEU A 138 -10.76 8.85 25.36
N PHE A 139 -10.13 8.45 26.47
CA PHE A 139 -9.08 7.43 26.54
C PHE A 139 -9.62 6.00 26.68
N ASN A 140 -10.91 5.85 27.01
CA ASN A 140 -11.56 4.56 27.19
C ASN A 140 -11.81 3.79 25.86
N GLN A 141 -11.32 4.30 24.73
CA GLN A 141 -11.33 3.60 23.45
C GLN A 141 -9.94 3.03 23.09
N VAL A 142 -9.28 2.36 24.04
CA VAL A 142 -8.11 1.52 23.75
C VAL A 142 -8.42 0.57 22.58
N TRP A 143 -9.65 0.05 22.51
CA TRP A 143 -10.15 -0.75 21.40
C TRP A 143 -10.09 -0.03 20.04
N ALA A 144 -10.48 1.24 19.95
CA ALA A 144 -10.38 2.00 18.70
C ALA A 144 -8.92 2.21 18.30
N LYS A 145 -8.02 2.50 19.26
CA LYS A 145 -6.59 2.64 18.98
C LYS A 145 -5.99 1.33 18.47
N VAL A 146 -6.34 0.21 19.11
CA VAL A 146 -5.89 -1.13 18.67
C VAL A 146 -6.40 -1.42 17.26
N ILE A 147 -7.67 -1.16 16.95
CA ILE A 147 -8.24 -1.36 15.60
C ILE A 147 -7.47 -0.53 14.56
N VAL A 148 -7.24 0.76 14.84
CA VAL A 148 -6.51 1.66 13.94
C VAL A 148 -5.08 1.16 13.70
N VAL A 149 -4.37 0.79 14.77
CA VAL A 149 -3.00 0.26 14.68
C VAL A 149 -2.99 -1.06 13.90
N SER A 150 -3.88 -1.99 14.21
CA SER A 150 -3.98 -3.27 13.48
C SER A 150 -4.25 -3.05 12.00
N MET A 151 -5.16 -2.14 11.64
CA MET A 151 -5.46 -1.81 10.25
C MET A 151 -4.29 -1.12 9.53
N LEU A 152 -3.54 -0.24 10.21
CA LEU A 152 -2.33 0.38 9.65
C LEU A 152 -1.20 -0.64 9.44
N VAL A 153 -1.05 -1.61 10.36
CA VAL A 153 -0.09 -2.71 10.24
C VAL A 153 -0.47 -3.63 9.09
N ILE A 154 -1.74 -4.05 9.00
CA ILE A 154 -2.24 -4.87 7.88
C ILE A 154 -2.06 -4.11 6.57
N GLY A 155 -2.39 -2.82 6.52
CA GLY A 155 -2.19 -1.95 5.35
C GLY A 155 -0.73 -1.86 4.93
N SER A 156 0.20 -1.78 5.90
CA SER A 156 1.65 -1.77 5.65
C SER A 156 2.14 -3.10 5.08
N ILE A 157 1.73 -4.23 5.68
CA ILE A 157 2.11 -5.57 5.23
C ILE A 157 1.54 -5.84 3.84
N ALA A 158 0.27 -5.48 3.61
CA ALA A 158 -0.38 -5.55 2.31
C ALA A 158 0.40 -4.73 1.29
N ALA A 159 0.67 -3.45 1.57
CA ALA A 159 1.42 -2.60 0.65
C ALA A 159 2.83 -3.15 0.33
N TYR A 160 3.54 -3.68 1.32
CA TYR A 160 4.84 -4.33 1.13
C TYR A 160 4.73 -5.58 0.24
N TYR A 161 3.72 -6.41 0.48
CA TYR A 161 3.47 -7.62 -0.31
C TYR A 161 3.10 -7.28 -1.76
N SER A 162 2.28 -6.24 -1.98
CA SER A 162 1.93 -5.75 -3.32
C SER A 162 3.17 -5.31 -4.10
N GLU A 163 4.08 -4.58 -3.46
CA GLU A 163 5.31 -4.14 -4.12
C GLU A 163 6.27 -5.29 -4.43
N ASN A 164 6.40 -6.27 -3.54
CA ASN A 164 7.21 -7.45 -3.79
C ASN A 164 6.61 -8.36 -4.88
N LEU A 165 5.29 -8.47 -4.94
CA LEU A 165 4.60 -9.17 -6.03
C LEU A 165 4.76 -8.42 -7.36
N LYS A 166 4.64 -7.09 -7.37
CA LYS A 166 4.88 -6.28 -8.58
C LYS A 166 6.31 -6.39 -9.10
N LYS A 167 7.31 -6.58 -8.24
CA LYS A 167 8.69 -6.85 -8.66
C LYS A 167 8.87 -8.25 -9.26
N LYS A 168 8.02 -9.21 -8.89
CA LYS A 168 8.01 -10.58 -9.42
C LYS A 168 7.14 -10.73 -10.67
N LEU A 169 6.28 -9.76 -10.96
CA LEU A 169 5.55 -9.71 -12.21
C LEU A 169 6.53 -9.38 -13.34
N PRO A 170 6.52 -10.14 -14.44
CA PRO A 170 7.22 -9.74 -15.64
C PRO A 170 6.71 -8.37 -16.10
N LYS A 171 7.65 -7.45 -16.35
CA LYS A 171 7.31 -6.12 -16.84
C LYS A 171 6.87 -6.24 -18.30
N TYR A 172 5.69 -5.72 -18.58
CA TYR A 172 5.36 -5.10 -19.85
C TYR A 172 5.63 -3.61 -19.73
#